data_AF-A0A8H2WNC6-F1
#
_entry.id   AF-A0A8H2WNC6-F1
#
_cell.length_a   1.000
_cell.length_b   1.000
_cell.length_c   1.000
_cell.angle_alpha   90.00
_cell.angle_beta   90.00
_cell.angle_gamma   90.00
#
_symmetry.space_group_name_H-M   'P 1'
#
loop_
_entity.id
_entity.type
_entity.pdbx_description
1 polymer ?
#
loop_
_entity_poly.entity_id
_entity_poly.type
_entity_poly.pdbx_seq_one_letter_code
_entity_poly.pdbx_strand_id
1 'polypeptide(L)'
;MELDSWRNSLPDSLFTRQDIDSAHSHVLCLHILYWSITLRLYFPIYRQARSDGQDSKPDTENQFVKLCNRATEELLQLFSEFDKRYSSKYLPRTLLQAIVICGDALILERNRASKEAPKVRANAQEGIELCICTLRVAGETWPHATNLAVRLQARAAM
;
A
#
# COMPACT_ATOMS: atom_id res chain seq x y z
N MET A 1 -3.63 11.24 16.37
CA MET A 1 -2.79 10.02 16.46
C MET A 1 -1.34 10.46 16.47
N GLU A 2 -0.48 9.84 17.30
CA GLU A 2 0.94 10.24 17.42
C GLU A 2 1.69 10.21 16.08
N LEU A 3 1.33 9.28 15.18
CA LEU A 3 1.91 9.16 13.85
C LEU A 3 1.60 10.36 12.95
N ASP A 4 0.39 10.90 13.00
CA ASP A 4 0.02 12.11 12.25
C ASP A 4 0.68 13.35 12.85
N SER A 5 0.78 13.41 14.18
CA SER A 5 1.52 14.47 14.87
C SER A 5 2.99 14.46 14.47
N TRP A 6 3.60 13.27 14.37
CA TRP A 6 4.96 13.10 13.88
C TRP A 6 5.10 13.55 12.43
N ARG A 7 4.21 13.10 11.53
CA ARG A 7 4.23 13.52 10.12
C ARG A 7 4.10 15.03 9.96
N ASN A 8 3.23 15.67 10.73
CA ASN A 8 3.01 17.11 10.70
C ASN A 8 4.17 17.91 11.32
N SER A 9 5.06 17.26 12.08
CA SER A 9 6.27 17.87 12.63
C SER A 9 7.48 17.81 11.70
N LEU A 10 7.36 17.14 10.55
CA LEU A 10 8.45 17.03 9.59
C LEU A 10 8.73 18.39 8.91
N PRO A 11 10.00 18.70 8.60
CA PRO A 11 10.34 19.87 7.80
C PRO A 11 9.68 19.87 6.41
N ASP A 12 9.35 21.06 5.90
CA ASP A 12 8.70 21.26 4.59
C ASP A 12 9.46 20.58 3.43
N SER A 13 10.79 20.53 3.52
CA SER A 13 11.68 19.89 2.54
C SER A 13 11.48 18.38 2.39
N LEU A 14 10.83 17.73 3.35
CA LEU A 14 10.52 16.29 3.31
C LEU A 14 9.13 16.01 2.72
N PHE A 15 8.37 17.03 2.35
CA PHE A 15 7.11 16.86 1.64
C PHE A 15 7.37 16.88 0.13
N THR A 16 6.84 15.87 -0.56
CA THR A 16 6.92 15.71 -2.03
C THR A 16 6.24 16.82 -2.84
N ARG A 17 5.63 17.82 -2.16
CA ARG A 17 4.86 18.90 -2.78
C ARG A 17 5.72 20.03 -3.34
N GLN A 18 6.97 20.18 -2.87
CA GLN A 18 7.81 21.32 -3.26
C GLN A 18 8.62 21.09 -4.52
N ASP A 19 8.97 19.84 -4.84
CA ASP A 19 9.75 19.57 -6.03
C ASP A 19 9.60 18.10 -6.42
N ILE A 20 8.56 17.81 -7.20
CA ILE A 20 8.32 16.44 -7.66
C ILE A 20 9.56 15.99 -8.43
N ASP A 21 10.27 16.81 -9.19
CA ASP A 21 11.45 16.37 -9.94
C ASP A 21 12.69 16.06 -9.08
N SER A 22 12.74 16.52 -7.82
CA SER A 22 13.87 16.30 -6.91
C SER A 22 13.57 15.41 -5.71
N ALA A 23 12.41 14.74 -5.65
CA ALA A 23 12.07 13.86 -4.54
C ALA A 23 13.10 12.73 -4.41
N HIS A 24 13.97 12.83 -3.41
CA HIS A 24 15.05 11.88 -3.19
C HIS A 24 14.49 10.51 -2.78
N SER A 25 15.21 9.44 -3.11
CA SER A 25 14.80 8.06 -2.80
C SER A 25 14.42 7.86 -1.32
N HIS A 26 15.16 8.50 -0.39
CA HIS A 26 14.89 8.41 1.05
C HIS A 26 13.59 9.12 1.47
N VAL A 27 13.19 10.19 0.77
CA VAL A 27 11.91 10.88 1.00
C VAL A 27 10.75 9.99 0.58
N LEU A 28 10.83 9.36 -0.61
CA LEU A 28 9.83 8.38 -1.04
C LEU A 28 9.75 7.20 -0.07
N CYS A 29 10.90 6.68 0.39
CA CYS A 29 10.95 5.63 1.40
C CYS A 29 10.26 6.04 2.72
N LEU A 30 10.42 7.28 3.15
CA LEU A 30 9.77 7.83 4.35
C LEU A 30 8.24 7.82 4.20
N HIS A 31 7.72 8.30 3.06
CA HIS A 31 6.29 8.30 2.78
C HIS A 31 5.71 6.89 2.66
N ILE A 32 6.45 5.96 2.01
CA ILE A 32 6.08 4.55 1.96
C ILE A 32 6.00 3.97 3.38
N LEU A 33 6.97 4.28 4.24
CA LEU A 33 6.97 3.80 5.61
C LEU A 33 5.79 4.34 6.41
N TYR A 34 5.51 5.64 6.32
CA TYR A 34 4.35 6.26 6.96
C TYR A 34 3.05 5.56 6.56
N TRP A 35 2.78 5.42 5.26
CA TRP A 35 1.55 4.80 4.78
C TRP A 35 1.48 3.30 5.08
N SER A 36 2.61 2.60 5.07
CA SER A 36 2.71 1.18 5.48
C SER A 36 2.36 1.00 6.95
N ILE A 37 2.85 1.87 7.84
CA ILE A 37 2.54 1.82 9.27
C ILE A 37 1.04 2.11 9.47
N THR A 38 0.52 3.16 8.85
CA THR A 38 -0.92 3.47 8.87
C THR A 38 -1.74 2.27 8.43
N LEU A 39 -1.41 1.66 7.28
CA LEU A 39 -2.13 0.51 6.78
C LEU A 39 -2.05 -0.67 7.76
N ARG A 40 -0.88 -0.98 8.32
CA ARG A 40 -0.68 -2.05 9.32
C ARG A 40 -1.54 -1.88 10.57
N LEU A 41 -1.58 -0.66 11.11
CA LEU A 41 -2.32 -0.35 12.33
C LEU A 41 -3.82 -0.62 12.13
N TYR A 42 -4.35 -0.28 10.96
CA TYR A 42 -5.77 -0.36 10.68
C TYR A 42 -6.21 -1.62 9.93
N PHE A 43 -5.28 -2.42 9.42
CA PHE A 43 -5.59 -3.61 8.63
C PHE A 43 -6.48 -4.65 9.35
N PRO A 44 -6.28 -4.97 10.64
CA PRO A 44 -7.17 -5.90 11.34
C PRO A 44 -8.61 -5.39 11.40
N ILE A 45 -8.78 -4.10 11.70
CA ILE A 45 -10.08 -3.43 11.77
C ILE A 45 -10.71 -3.36 10.39
N TYR A 46 -9.92 -3.06 9.35
CA TYR A 46 -10.35 -3.08 7.96
C TYR A 46 -10.89 -4.45 7.52
N ARG A 47 -10.20 -5.53 7.92
CA ARG A 47 -10.63 -6.91 7.67
C ARG A 47 -11.94 -7.23 8.37
N GLN A 48 -12.13 -6.78 9.61
CA GLN A 48 -13.37 -6.98 10.36
C GLN A 48 -14.52 -6.11 9.82
N ALA A 49 -14.26 -4.83 9.55
CA ALA A 49 -15.20 -3.86 9.00
C ALA A 49 -15.84 -4.33 7.69
N ARG A 50 -15.04 -4.90 6.79
CA ARG A 50 -15.55 -5.43 5.53
C ARG A 50 -16.15 -6.87 5.66
N SER A 51 -16.12 -7.50 6.84
CA SER A 51 -16.68 -8.85 7.08
C SER A 51 -18.16 -8.82 7.48
N ASP A 52 -18.55 -7.86 8.33
CA ASP A 52 -19.88 -7.88 8.98
C ASP A 52 -20.97 -7.09 8.21
N GLY A 53 -20.71 -6.71 6.95
CA GLY A 53 -21.59 -5.82 6.20
C GLY A 53 -21.48 -4.35 6.64
N GLN A 54 -21.81 -3.43 5.73
CA GLN A 54 -21.55 -2.00 5.90
C GLN A 54 -22.67 -1.27 6.68
N ASP A 55 -23.85 -1.89 6.83
CA ASP A 55 -25.08 -1.22 7.25
C ASP A 55 -25.25 -1.00 8.76
N SER A 56 -24.32 -1.48 9.60
CA SER A 56 -24.50 -1.46 11.07
C SER A 56 -23.27 -0.99 11.85
N LYS A 57 -22.25 -0.42 11.20
CA LYS A 57 -20.96 -0.11 11.85
C LYS A 57 -20.88 1.34 12.33
N PRO A 58 -20.26 1.59 13.50
CA PRO A 58 -20.09 2.94 14.03
C PRO A 58 -19.23 3.80 13.09
N ASP A 59 -19.48 5.11 13.04
CA ASP A 59 -18.81 6.07 12.15
C ASP A 59 -17.27 5.98 12.19
N THR A 60 -16.71 5.62 13.34
CA THR A 60 -15.27 5.42 13.54
C THR A 60 -14.71 4.26 12.71
N GLU A 61 -15.43 3.14 12.56
CA GLU A 61 -15.00 2.02 11.71
C GLU A 61 -14.99 2.41 10.23
N ASN A 62 -15.97 3.21 9.81
CA ASN A 62 -16.02 3.77 8.45
C ASN A 62 -14.84 4.72 8.17
N GLN A 63 -14.38 5.48 9.17
CA GLN A 63 -13.20 6.33 9.04
C GLN A 63 -11.91 5.50 8.82
N PHE A 64 -11.74 4.39 9.54
CA PHE A 64 -10.58 3.51 9.36
C PHE A 64 -10.56 2.84 7.99
N VAL A 65 -11.74 2.45 7.47
CA VAL A 65 -11.86 1.92 6.11
C VAL A 65 -11.41 2.91 5.05
N LYS A 66 -11.86 4.17 5.17
CA LYS A 66 -11.42 5.26 4.28
C LYS A 66 -9.92 5.49 4.38
N LEU A 67 -9.35 5.42 5.58
CA LEU A 67 -7.91 5.61 5.80
C LEU A 67 -7.08 4.47 5.19
N CYS A 68 -7.51 3.21 5.31
CA CYS A 68 -6.85 2.07 4.66
C CYS A 68 -6.90 2.16 3.14
N ASN A 69 -8.05 2.54 2.57
CA ASN A 69 -8.18 2.72 1.12
C ASN A 69 -7.22 3.82 0.64
N ARG A 70 -7.21 4.98 1.32
CA ARG A 70 -6.27 6.06 1.00
C ARG A 70 -4.81 5.63 1.11
N ALA A 71 -4.44 4.95 2.20
CA ALA A 71 -3.07 4.46 2.38
C ALA A 71 -2.64 3.51 1.26
N THR A 72 -3.57 2.67 0.78
CA THR A 72 -3.34 1.75 -0.33
C THR A 72 -3.10 2.50 -1.64
N GLU A 73 -3.94 3.48 -1.96
CA GLU A 73 -3.78 4.33 -3.16
C GLU A 73 -2.44 5.09 -3.15
N GLU A 74 -2.10 5.70 -2.02
CA GLU A 74 -0.84 6.44 -1.86
C GLU A 74 0.38 5.52 -1.97
N LEU A 75 0.32 4.30 -1.42
CA LEU A 75 1.39 3.31 -1.57
C LEU A 75 1.60 2.90 -3.02
N LEU A 76 0.53 2.65 -3.80
CA LEU A 76 0.66 2.30 -5.22
C LEU A 76 1.30 3.42 -6.04
N GLN A 77 0.93 4.68 -5.77
CA GLN A 77 1.56 5.84 -6.41
C GLN A 77 3.04 5.94 -6.04
N LEU A 78 3.38 5.78 -4.75
CA LEU A 78 4.77 5.84 -4.29
C LEU A 78 5.63 4.70 -4.86
N PHE A 79 5.11 3.48 -4.97
CA PHE A 79 5.83 2.37 -5.59
C PHE A 79 6.08 2.63 -7.07
N SER A 80 5.08 3.12 -7.80
CA SER A 80 5.21 3.46 -9.21
C SER A 80 6.24 4.57 -9.43
N GLU A 81 6.20 5.61 -8.59
CA GLU A 81 7.12 6.74 -8.69
C GLU A 81 8.56 6.36 -8.31
N PHE A 82 8.72 5.52 -7.29
CA PHE A 82 10.03 4.99 -6.91
C PHE A 82 10.64 4.14 -8.03
N ASP A 83 9.84 3.24 -8.62
CA ASP A 83 10.30 2.37 -9.71
C ASP A 83 10.71 3.19 -10.94
N LYS A 84 9.88 4.16 -11.33
CA LYS A 84 10.14 5.06 -12.47
C LYS A 84 11.48 5.81 -12.36
N ARG A 85 11.87 6.22 -11.14
CA ARG A 85 13.07 7.05 -10.92
C ARG A 85 14.31 6.26 -10.58
N TYR A 86 14.15 5.28 -9.70
CA TYR A 86 15.26 4.62 -9.04
C TYR A 86 15.29 3.12 -9.34
N SER A 87 14.24 2.55 -9.93
CA SER A 87 14.01 1.11 -10.03
C SER A 87 13.81 0.44 -8.66
N SER A 88 12.80 -0.41 -8.59
CA SER A 88 12.41 -1.15 -7.38
C SER A 88 13.50 -2.09 -6.87
N LYS A 89 14.53 -2.40 -7.68
CA LYS A 89 15.70 -3.16 -7.25
C LYS A 89 16.45 -2.49 -6.09
N TYR A 90 16.41 -1.15 -5.99
CA TYR A 90 17.08 -0.42 -4.91
C TYR A 90 16.16 -0.09 -3.74
N LEU A 91 14.94 -0.65 -3.71
CA LEU A 91 14.04 -0.47 -2.59
C LEU A 91 14.64 -1.12 -1.33
N PRO A 92 14.69 -0.43 -0.18
CA PRO A 92 15.18 -1.02 1.05
C PRO A 92 14.42 -2.29 1.44
N ARG A 93 15.15 -3.31 1.91
CA ARG A 93 14.57 -4.60 2.34
C ARG A 93 13.41 -4.44 3.34
N THR A 94 13.48 -3.44 4.21
CA THR A 94 12.45 -3.14 5.22
C THR A 94 11.11 -2.77 4.61
N LEU A 95 11.10 -2.21 3.39
CA LEU A 95 9.90 -1.77 2.68
C LEU A 95 9.24 -2.87 1.84
N LEU A 96 9.87 -4.03 1.65
CA LEU A 96 9.26 -5.16 0.95
C LEU A 96 7.93 -5.58 1.60
N GLN A 97 7.88 -5.49 2.93
CA GLN A 97 6.68 -5.81 3.70
C GLN A 97 5.57 -4.76 3.52
N ALA A 98 5.90 -3.52 3.10
CA ALA A 98 4.90 -2.51 2.72
C ALA A 98 4.16 -2.93 1.44
N ILE A 99 4.88 -3.47 0.47
CA ILE A 99 4.29 -3.96 -0.79
C ILE A 99 3.36 -5.15 -0.52
N VAL A 100 3.78 -6.08 0.35
CA VAL A 100 2.96 -7.25 0.72
C VAL A 100 1.66 -6.84 1.39
N ILE A 101 1.69 -5.93 2.37
CA ILE A 101 0.46 -5.52 3.06
C ILE A 101 -0.46 -4.68 2.16
N CYS A 102 0.10 -3.86 1.27
CA CYS A 102 -0.66 -3.17 0.23
C CYS A 102 -1.39 -4.18 -0.67
N GLY A 103 -0.67 -5.19 -1.16
CA GLY A 103 -1.26 -6.28 -1.95
C GLY A 103 -2.36 -7.04 -1.20
N ASP A 104 -2.18 -7.32 0.08
CA ASP A 104 -3.19 -7.99 0.92
C ASP A 104 -4.46 -7.14 1.08
N ALA A 105 -4.32 -5.81 1.19
CA ALA A 105 -5.45 -4.89 1.22
C ALA A 105 -6.21 -4.87 -0.10
N LEU A 106 -5.51 -4.89 -1.23
CA LEU A 106 -6.13 -4.93 -2.56
C LEU A 106 -6.82 -6.27 -2.84
N ILE A 107 -6.25 -7.40 -2.39
CA ILE A 107 -6.92 -8.71 -2.48
C ILE A 107 -8.23 -8.69 -1.69
N LEU A 108 -8.18 -8.16 -0.46
CA LEU A 108 -9.37 -8.03 0.37
C LEU A 108 -10.41 -7.10 -0.28
N GLU A 109 -9.95 -6.02 -0.92
CA GLU A 109 -10.83 -5.10 -1.63
C GLU A 109 -11.50 -5.74 -2.84
N ARG A 110 -10.72 -6.40 -3.70
CA ARG A 110 -11.19 -7.11 -4.88
C ARG A 110 -12.20 -8.20 -4.53
N ASN A 111 -11.93 -8.98 -3.48
CA ASN A 111 -12.77 -10.12 -3.09
C ASN A 111 -14.11 -9.69 -2.48
N ARG A 112 -14.19 -8.46 -1.96
CA ARG A 112 -15.39 -7.94 -1.29
C ARG A 112 -16.13 -6.87 -2.09
N ALA A 113 -15.56 -6.39 -3.18
CA ALA A 113 -16.27 -5.51 -4.10
C ALA A 113 -17.50 -6.24 -4.68
N SER A 114 -18.65 -5.56 -4.67
CA SER A 114 -19.89 -6.09 -5.25
C SER A 114 -19.66 -6.50 -6.71
N LYS A 115 -20.38 -7.53 -7.17
CA LYS A 115 -20.39 -7.94 -8.58
C LYS A 115 -20.80 -6.80 -9.52
N GLU A 116 -21.54 -5.83 -8.98
CA GLU A 116 -22.03 -4.63 -9.68
C GLU A 116 -20.99 -3.50 -9.76
N ALA A 117 -19.82 -3.65 -9.12
CA ALA A 117 -18.72 -2.69 -9.14
C ALA A 117 -17.47 -3.27 -9.86
N PRO A 118 -17.55 -3.63 -11.16
CA PRO A 118 -16.46 -4.28 -11.88
C PRO A 118 -15.19 -3.41 -11.96
N LYS A 119 -15.36 -2.08 -12.00
CA LYS A 119 -14.25 -1.13 -12.04
C LYS A 119 -13.38 -1.18 -10.77
N VAL A 120 -13.98 -1.32 -9.60
CA VAL A 120 -13.25 -1.44 -8.33
C VAL A 120 -12.43 -2.73 -8.31
N ARG A 121 -13.01 -3.83 -8.82
CA ARG A 121 -12.31 -5.12 -8.94
C ARG A 121 -11.14 -5.06 -9.92
N ALA A 122 -11.33 -4.39 -11.06
CA ALA A 122 -10.28 -4.20 -12.06
C ALA A 122 -9.11 -3.37 -11.51
N ASN A 123 -9.41 -2.20 -10.92
CA ASN A 123 -8.40 -1.35 -10.31
C ASN A 123 -7.62 -2.07 -9.19
N ALA A 124 -8.32 -2.83 -8.34
CA ALA A 124 -7.69 -3.60 -7.30
C ALA A 124 -6.79 -4.71 -7.88
N GLN A 125 -7.21 -5.35 -8.98
CA GLN A 125 -6.41 -6.35 -9.68
C GLN A 125 -5.14 -5.74 -10.30
N GLU A 126 -5.24 -4.58 -10.96
CA GLU A 126 -4.08 -3.85 -11.48
C GLU A 126 -3.10 -3.48 -10.36
N GLY A 127 -3.59 -3.04 -9.21
CA GLY A 127 -2.75 -2.75 -8.04
C GLY A 127 -2.05 -3.99 -7.47
N ILE A 128 -2.72 -5.15 -7.46
CA ILE A 128 -2.12 -6.43 -7.05
C ILE A 128 -0.98 -6.81 -8.00
N GLU A 129 -1.20 -6.67 -9.30
CA GLU A 129 -0.20 -6.96 -10.33
C GLU A 129 1.01 -6.03 -10.20
N LEU A 130 0.79 -4.73 -9.95
CA LEU A 130 1.86 -3.79 -9.64
C LEU A 130 2.67 -4.27 -8.43
N CYS A 131 2.02 -4.60 -7.31
CA CYS A 131 2.70 -5.12 -6.12
C CYS A 131 3.55 -6.37 -6.41
N ILE A 132 3.03 -7.32 -7.20
CA ILE A 132 3.75 -8.55 -7.58
C ILE A 132 4.95 -8.22 -8.45
N CYS A 133 4.79 -7.35 -9.46
CA CYS A 133 5.86 -6.91 -10.34
C CYS A 133 6.96 -6.18 -9.57
N THR A 134 6.60 -5.22 -8.70
CA THR A 134 7.54 -4.51 -7.84
C THR A 134 8.35 -5.48 -6.97
N LEU A 135 7.71 -6.51 -6.38
CA LEU A 135 8.41 -7.52 -5.58
C LEU A 135 9.34 -8.41 -6.42
N ARG A 136 8.99 -8.72 -7.66
CA ARG A 136 9.86 -9.50 -8.57
C ARG A 136 11.10 -8.70 -8.96
N VAL A 137 10.95 -7.43 -9.32
CA VAL A 137 12.09 -6.54 -9.64
C VAL A 137 12.96 -6.35 -8.40
N ALA A 138 12.36 -6.13 -7.22
CA ALA A 138 13.12 -6.08 -5.97
C ALA A 138 13.83 -7.41 -5.65
N GLY A 139 13.35 -8.52 -6.21
CA GLY A 139 13.93 -9.86 -6.13
C GLY A 139 15.32 -9.99 -6.72
N GLU A 140 15.69 -9.11 -7.66
CA GLU A 140 17.04 -9.07 -8.25
C GLU A 140 18.11 -8.70 -7.21
N THR A 141 17.76 -7.82 -6.27
CA THR A 141 18.65 -7.41 -5.17
C THR A 141 18.38 -8.23 -3.91
N TRP A 142 17.12 -8.51 -3.62
CA TRP A 142 16.68 -9.20 -2.41
C TRP A 142 15.98 -10.51 -2.78
N PRO A 143 16.68 -11.65 -2.86
CA PRO A 143 16.09 -12.92 -3.30
C PRO A 143 14.82 -13.34 -2.53
N HIS A 144 14.70 -12.93 -1.26
CA HIS A 144 13.49 -13.16 -0.46
C HIS A 144 12.23 -12.47 -1.03
N ALA A 145 12.36 -11.35 -1.75
CA ALA A 145 11.24 -10.64 -2.36
C ALA A 145 10.52 -11.49 -3.43
N THR A 146 11.26 -12.34 -4.16
CA THR A 146 10.68 -13.30 -5.11
C THR A 146 9.75 -14.29 -4.40
N ASN A 147 10.14 -14.79 -3.23
CA ASN A 147 9.28 -15.66 -2.42
C ASN A 147 8.02 -14.92 -1.93
N LEU A 148 8.14 -13.65 -1.58
CA LEU A 148 6.99 -12.81 -1.20
C LEU A 148 6.04 -12.60 -2.40
N ALA A 149 6.57 -12.37 -3.60
CA ALA A 149 5.78 -12.24 -4.83
C ALA A 149 4.98 -13.51 -5.12
N VAL A 150 5.62 -14.68 -5.04
CA VAL A 150 4.95 -15.99 -5.25
C VAL A 150 3.82 -16.20 -4.24
N ARG A 151 4.07 -15.90 -2.95
CA ARG A 151 3.05 -16.02 -1.90
C ARG A 151 1.90 -15.03 -2.08
N LEU A 152 2.18 -13.82 -2.54
CA LEU A 152 1.14 -12.83 -2.84
C LEU A 152 0.29 -13.28 -4.04
N GLN A 153 0.94 -13.75 -5.10
CA GLN A 153 0.25 -14.29 -6.28
C GLN A 153 -0.63 -15.50 -5.95
N ALA A 154 -0.16 -16.43 -5.13
CA ALA A 154 -0.94 -17.58 -4.69
C ALA A 154 -2.22 -17.16 -3.94
N ARG A 155 -2.13 -16.14 -3.08
CA ARG A 155 -3.30 -15.59 -2.37
C ARG A 155 -4.24 -14.80 -3.28
N ALA A 156 -3.71 -14.14 -4.32
CA ALA A 156 -4.51 -13.44 -5.31
C ALA A 156 -5.28 -14.40 -6.23
N ALA A 157 -4.84 -15.66 -6.38
CA ALA A 157 -5.52 -16.66 -7.21
C ALA A 157 -6.66 -17.39 -6.48
N MET A 158 -6.77 -17.24 -5.16
CA MET A 158 -7.88 -17.75 -4.33
C MET A 158 -9.07 -16.80 -4.34
#